data_AF-A0A1Y2BF85-F1
#
_entry.id   AF-A0A1Y2BF85-F1
#
_cell.length_a   1.000
_cell.length_b   1.000
_cell.length_c   1.000
_cell.angle_alpha   90.00
_cell.angle_beta   90.00
_cell.angle_gamma   90.00
#
_symmetry.space_group_name_H-M   'P 1'
#
loop_
_entity.id
_entity.type
_entity.pdbx_description
1 polymer ?
#
loop_
_entity_poly.entity_id
_entity_poly.type
_entity_poly.pdbx_seq_one_letter_code
_entity_poly.pdbx_strand_id
1 'polypeptide(L)'
;MFTALYRPFRAGRSPINGLKRQSRCYSSTSQISPTRSCPSCSAVLPLSTSPCPQCADLLRIPSALSYHSILNLSQPIATSSSSTPTFDIPTELSTLPAHGYDINVRDLRQRMLQRQKELHPDKYGSKGEAAIELARELSGRVNEAYSVLSDPLKRAEYILSTYQLATDETDSLTDPMLLAEILEAREELDSATTKEEVDTIRAANHDRVETTIASIKEAFSEEPPNLAGAKLLSVQLKYWMGLEQAAKEWSPSIQL
;
A
#
# COMPACT_ATOMS: atom_id res chain seq x y z
N MET A 1 57.48 -26.64 4.55
CA MET A 1 57.91 -26.18 5.88
C MET A 1 57.30 -24.79 6.06
N PHE A 2 56.15 -24.66 6.73
CA PHE A 2 56.03 -24.31 8.16
C PHE A 2 56.91 -23.07 8.48
N THR A 3 56.40 -21.91 8.89
CA THR A 3 55.45 -21.66 9.98
C THR A 3 54.98 -20.21 9.96
N ALA A 4 53.69 -20.02 10.24
CA ALA A 4 53.10 -18.74 10.65
C ALA A 4 53.65 -18.30 12.02
N LEU A 5 53.83 -16.99 12.22
CA LEU A 5 53.87 -16.38 13.55
C LEU A 5 52.90 -15.19 13.63
N TYR A 6 51.75 -15.56 14.16
CA TYR A 6 50.73 -14.79 14.83
C TYR A 6 51.33 -13.81 15.86
N ARG A 7 50.84 -12.57 15.91
CA ARG A 7 50.83 -11.76 17.14
C ARG A 7 49.46 -11.11 17.35
N PRO A 8 48.94 -11.10 18.60
CA PRO A 8 47.52 -10.91 18.88
C PRO A 8 47.15 -9.43 18.99
N PHE A 9 46.03 -9.04 18.39
CA PHE A 9 45.42 -7.74 18.64
C PHE A 9 44.59 -7.81 19.93
N ARG A 10 45.02 -7.05 20.94
CA ARG A 10 44.38 -6.95 22.25
C ARG A 10 42.98 -6.33 22.13
N ALA A 11 41.99 -7.02 22.66
CA ALA A 11 40.65 -6.49 22.93
C ALA A 11 40.72 -5.44 24.05
N GLY A 12 40.53 -4.17 23.69
CA GLY A 12 40.28 -3.07 24.62
C GLY A 12 38.78 -2.85 24.77
N ARG A 13 38.19 -3.31 25.88
CA ARG A 13 36.84 -2.91 26.32
C ARG A 13 36.92 -1.56 27.02
N SER A 14 36.06 -0.62 26.62
CA SER A 14 35.77 0.64 27.33
C SER A 14 34.48 1.25 26.76
N PRO A 15 33.74 2.07 27.53
CA PRO A 15 32.42 1.69 28.02
C PRO A 15 31.26 2.26 27.22
N ILE A 16 30.14 1.55 27.33
CA ILE A 16 28.78 1.96 26.98
C ILE A 16 28.38 3.26 27.68
N ASN A 17 28.56 4.40 27.03
CA ASN A 17 27.93 5.64 27.46
C ASN A 17 26.48 5.68 26.96
N GLY A 18 25.56 5.64 27.92
CA GLY A 18 24.13 5.67 27.71
C GLY A 18 23.69 6.94 26.98
N LEU A 19 23.30 6.78 25.72
CA LEU A 19 22.45 7.72 25.02
C LEU A 19 21.11 7.77 25.76
N LYS A 20 20.93 8.80 26.58
CA LYS A 20 19.61 9.20 27.07
C LYS A 20 18.72 9.37 25.85
N ARG A 21 17.79 8.44 25.66
CA ARG A 21 16.62 8.62 24.79
C ARG A 21 15.91 9.87 25.29
N GLN A 22 16.14 10.99 24.62
CA GLN A 22 15.28 12.15 24.75
C GLN A 22 13.94 11.72 24.15
N SER A 23 13.00 11.41 25.02
CA SER A 23 11.60 11.26 24.69
C SER A 23 11.15 12.58 24.07
N ARG A 24 11.17 12.66 22.73
CA ARG A 24 10.49 13.74 22.02
C ARG A 24 9.01 13.57 22.29
N CYS A 25 8.50 14.38 23.20
CA CYS A 25 7.07 14.61 23.35
C CYS A 25 6.62 15.29 22.06
N TYR A 26 6.09 14.51 21.12
CA TYR A 26 5.29 15.06 20.04
C TYR A 26 4.02 15.62 20.67
N SER A 27 3.77 16.91 20.45
CA SER A 27 2.50 17.54 20.82
C SER A 27 1.38 16.74 20.15
N SER A 28 0.65 15.94 20.92
CA SER A 28 -0.50 15.19 20.42
C SER A 28 -1.64 16.18 20.20
N THR A 29 -1.78 16.70 18.99
CA THR A 29 -3.08 17.19 18.56
C THR A 29 -3.96 15.95 18.50
N SER A 30 -4.79 15.73 19.53
CA SER A 30 -5.74 14.62 19.58
C SER A 30 -6.73 14.78 18.43
N GLN A 31 -6.43 14.21 17.27
CA GLN A 31 -7.35 14.14 16.15
C GLN A 31 -8.43 13.14 16.52
N ILE A 32 -9.57 13.65 17.00
CA ILE A 32 -10.72 12.85 17.36
C ILE A 32 -11.34 12.37 16.04
N SER A 33 -11.28 11.06 15.79
CA SER A 33 -11.94 10.46 14.64
C SER A 33 -13.44 10.79 14.68
N PRO A 34 -14.07 11.13 13.54
CA PRO A 34 -15.49 11.45 13.52
C PRO A 34 -16.29 10.23 13.98
N THR A 35 -17.25 10.46 14.87
CA THR A 35 -18.07 9.43 15.49
C THR A 35 -19.53 9.55 15.06
N ARG A 36 -20.28 8.45 15.20
CA ARG A 36 -21.74 8.42 15.11
C ARG A 36 -22.33 7.52 16.19
N SER A 37 -23.60 7.71 16.49
CA SER A 37 -24.35 6.79 17.33
C SER A 37 -24.92 5.62 16.51
N CYS A 38 -24.83 4.41 17.05
CA CYS A 38 -25.50 3.25 16.48
C CYS A 38 -27.03 3.40 16.62
N PRO A 39 -27.82 3.21 15.55
CA PRO A 39 -29.28 3.40 15.60
C PRO A 39 -29.99 2.34 16.47
N SER A 40 -29.40 1.14 16.66
CA SER A 40 -30.02 0.07 17.44
C SER A 40 -29.69 0.10 18.94
N CYS A 41 -28.49 0.55 19.33
CA CYS A 41 -28.03 0.48 20.73
C CYS A 41 -27.43 1.78 21.27
N SER A 42 -27.40 2.85 20.46
CA SER A 42 -26.88 4.17 20.82
C SER A 42 -25.39 4.23 21.17
N ALA A 43 -24.63 3.14 20.95
CA ALA A 43 -23.17 3.13 21.09
C ALA A 43 -22.52 4.22 20.23
N VAL A 44 -21.59 4.99 20.79
CA VAL A 44 -20.79 5.97 20.05
C VAL A 44 -19.61 5.25 19.41
N LEU A 45 -19.56 5.23 18.08
CA LEU A 45 -18.60 4.46 17.29
C LEU A 45 -17.91 5.34 16.24
N PRO A 46 -16.65 5.05 15.87
CA PRO A 46 -16.00 5.67 14.71
C PRO A 46 -16.77 5.44 13.41
N LEU A 47 -16.71 6.40 12.49
CA LEU A 47 -17.44 6.31 11.21
C LEU A 47 -17.02 5.11 10.32
N SER A 48 -15.81 4.59 10.47
CA SER A 48 -15.32 3.40 9.76
C SER A 48 -15.85 2.07 10.31
N THR A 49 -16.45 2.07 11.51
CA THR A 49 -16.83 0.84 12.20
C THR A 49 -18.12 0.25 11.63
N SER A 50 -18.08 -0.98 11.12
CA SER A 50 -19.29 -1.77 10.81
C SER A 50 -18.89 -3.24 10.74
N PRO A 51 -19.62 -4.18 11.37
CA PRO A 51 -20.85 -4.00 12.14
C PRO A 51 -20.61 -3.35 13.52
N CYS A 52 -21.68 -2.98 14.23
CA CYS A 52 -21.62 -2.48 15.60
C CYS A 52 -21.08 -3.57 16.54
N PRO A 53 -20.02 -3.31 17.33
CA PRO A 53 -19.47 -4.32 18.25
C PRO A 53 -20.39 -4.64 19.44
N GLN A 54 -21.34 -3.75 19.77
CA GLN A 54 -22.24 -3.96 20.92
C GLN A 54 -23.51 -4.75 20.58
N CYS A 55 -24.09 -4.55 19.40
CA CYS A 55 -25.38 -5.18 19.02
C CYS A 55 -25.32 -5.95 17.68
N ALA A 56 -24.15 -6.01 17.04
CA ALA A 56 -23.95 -6.62 15.73
C ALA A 56 -24.85 -6.05 14.61
N ASP A 57 -25.40 -4.84 14.80
CA ASP A 57 -26.15 -4.15 13.76
C ASP A 57 -25.23 -3.70 12.62
N LEU A 58 -25.68 -3.85 11.38
CA LEU A 58 -24.88 -3.55 10.21
C LEU A 58 -25.02 -2.06 9.87
N LEU A 59 -23.91 -1.34 9.95
CA LEU A 59 -23.91 0.12 9.81
C LEU A 59 -23.38 0.52 8.44
N ARG A 60 -24.00 1.52 7.82
CA ARG A 60 -23.44 2.14 6.60
C ARG A 60 -22.13 2.85 6.92
N ILE A 61 -21.14 2.66 6.06
CA ILE A 61 -19.85 3.32 6.12
C ILE A 61 -19.83 4.40 5.02
N PRO A 62 -19.42 5.66 5.29
CA PRO A 62 -19.32 6.69 4.27
C PRO A 62 -18.49 6.25 3.05
N SER A 63 -18.91 6.57 1.83
CA SER A 63 -18.22 6.18 0.61
C SER A 63 -16.83 6.83 0.48
N ALA A 64 -16.68 8.06 0.95
CA ALA A 64 -15.47 8.87 0.86
C ALA A 64 -14.35 8.50 1.87
N LEU A 65 -14.46 7.38 2.59
CA LEU A 65 -13.36 6.92 3.46
C LEU A 65 -12.16 6.46 2.64
N SER A 66 -10.97 6.66 3.20
CA SER A 66 -9.74 6.09 2.66
C SER A 66 -9.79 4.56 2.68
N TYR A 67 -9.06 3.92 1.75
CA TYR A 67 -8.91 2.46 1.76
C TYR A 67 -8.18 1.98 3.02
N HIS A 68 -7.27 2.79 3.57
CA HIS A 68 -6.59 2.53 4.83
C HIS A 68 -7.57 2.44 6.01
N SER A 69 -8.51 3.37 6.10
CA SER A 69 -9.58 3.35 7.11
C SER A 69 -10.52 2.16 6.94
N ILE A 70 -10.88 1.76 5.71
CA ILE A 70 -11.75 0.61 5.43
C ILE A 70 -11.15 -0.71 5.95
N LEU A 71 -9.83 -0.84 5.87
CA LEU A 71 -9.06 -1.99 6.36
C LEU A 71 -8.50 -1.79 7.78
N ASN A 72 -8.98 -0.78 8.52
CA ASN A 72 -8.59 -0.47 9.90
C ASN A 72 -7.08 -0.21 10.09
N LEU A 73 -6.38 0.29 9.07
CA LEU A 73 -4.96 0.69 9.16
C LEU A 73 -4.79 2.08 9.80
N SER A 74 -5.76 2.96 9.60
CA SER A 74 -5.80 4.33 10.10
C SER A 74 -7.20 4.65 10.65
N GLN A 75 -7.35 5.85 11.20
CA GLN A 75 -8.64 6.40 11.57
C GLN A 75 -8.95 7.64 10.73
N PRO A 76 -10.20 7.82 10.28
CA PRO A 76 -10.54 8.95 9.43
C PRO A 76 -10.40 10.29 10.17
N ILE A 77 -10.02 11.32 9.41
CA ILE A 77 -9.95 12.70 9.89
C ILE A 77 -10.99 13.52 9.12
N ALA A 78 -11.88 14.20 9.84
CA ALA A 78 -12.88 15.06 9.20
C ALA A 78 -12.32 16.45 8.91
N THR A 79 -12.60 16.99 7.72
CA THR A 79 -12.46 18.44 7.47
C THR A 79 -13.61 19.17 8.15
N SER A 80 -13.32 20.18 8.97
CA SER A 80 -14.33 20.88 9.76
C SER A 80 -15.53 21.36 8.93
N SER A 81 -16.73 21.05 9.44
CA SER A 81 -18.05 21.66 9.14
C SER A 81 -18.59 21.58 7.69
N SER A 82 -19.21 20.45 7.34
CA SER A 82 -20.28 20.39 6.32
C SER A 82 -21.28 19.28 6.64
N SER A 83 -22.49 19.34 6.07
CA SER A 83 -23.57 18.35 6.29
C SER A 83 -23.27 16.98 5.69
N THR A 84 -22.33 16.91 4.76
CA THR A 84 -21.75 15.67 4.22
C THR A 84 -20.37 15.43 4.82
N PRO A 85 -20.07 14.23 5.35
CA PRO A 85 -18.76 13.93 5.91
C PRO A 85 -17.70 13.99 4.81
N THR A 86 -16.88 15.03 4.86
CA THR A 86 -15.68 15.22 4.03
C THR A 86 -14.46 14.83 4.87
N PHE A 87 -13.56 14.03 4.28
CA PHE A 87 -12.41 13.47 4.98
C PHE A 87 -11.11 14.04 4.41
N ASP A 88 -10.20 14.40 5.31
CA ASP A 88 -8.86 14.86 4.95
C ASP A 88 -7.94 13.64 4.83
N ILE A 89 -8.00 12.97 3.68
CA ILE A 89 -7.20 11.76 3.42
C ILE A 89 -5.69 12.07 3.44
N PRO A 90 -5.18 13.14 2.81
CA PRO A 90 -3.76 13.50 2.92
C PRO A 90 -3.26 13.63 4.36
N THR A 91 -4.01 14.35 5.20
CA THR A 91 -3.67 14.49 6.62
C THR A 91 -3.78 13.15 7.36
N GLU A 92 -4.79 12.33 7.06
CA GLU A 92 -4.91 10.98 7.64
C GLU A 92 -3.68 10.13 7.32
N LEU A 93 -3.29 10.09 6.04
CA LEU A 93 -2.16 9.30 5.57
C LEU A 93 -0.83 9.80 6.14
N SER A 94 -0.70 11.10 6.43
CA SER A 94 0.50 11.65 7.10
C SER A 94 0.77 11.10 8.50
N THR A 95 -0.22 10.46 9.11
CA THR A 95 -0.03 9.77 10.41
C THR A 95 0.57 8.37 10.26
N LEU A 96 0.66 7.85 9.03
CA LEU A 96 1.18 6.51 8.71
C LEU A 96 2.61 6.57 8.14
N PRO A 97 3.41 5.51 8.30
CA PRO A 97 4.72 5.40 7.66
C PRO A 97 4.65 5.59 6.15
N ALA A 98 5.58 6.39 5.60
CA ALA A 98 5.65 6.74 4.18
C ALA A 98 4.29 7.18 3.60
N HIS A 99 3.56 8.04 4.33
CA HIS A 99 2.19 8.46 3.98
C HIS A 99 1.24 7.31 3.63
N GLY A 100 1.36 6.18 4.33
CA GLY A 100 0.53 5.00 4.12
C GLY A 100 0.97 4.10 2.95
N TYR A 101 2.10 4.38 2.30
CA TYR A 101 2.67 3.50 1.29
C TYR A 101 3.35 2.27 1.91
N ASP A 102 4.05 2.46 3.04
CA ASP A 102 4.77 1.39 3.74
C ASP A 102 3.81 0.58 4.61
N ILE A 103 3.26 -0.49 4.03
CA ILE A 103 2.34 -1.40 4.71
C ILE A 103 2.85 -2.84 4.65
N ASN A 104 2.56 -3.60 5.71
CA ASN A 104 2.83 -5.02 5.74
C ASN A 104 1.69 -5.79 5.03
N VAL A 105 1.97 -6.37 3.87
CA VAL A 105 0.97 -7.09 3.06
C VAL A 105 0.37 -8.30 3.79
N ARG A 106 1.11 -8.94 4.72
CA ARG A 106 0.58 -10.04 5.53
C ARG A 106 -0.46 -9.55 6.53
N ASP A 107 -0.17 -8.45 7.22
CA ASP A 107 -1.11 -7.79 8.14
C ASP A 107 -2.35 -7.28 7.37
N LEU A 108 -2.13 -6.67 6.20
CA LEU A 108 -3.20 -6.23 5.30
C LEU A 108 -4.16 -7.38 4.95
N ARG A 109 -3.62 -8.55 4.58
CA ARG A 109 -4.43 -9.74 4.26
C ARG A 109 -5.21 -10.24 5.48
N GLN A 110 -4.59 -10.27 6.66
CA GLN A 110 -5.27 -10.68 7.89
C GLN A 110 -6.43 -9.73 8.23
N ARG A 111 -6.23 -8.42 8.10
CA ARG A 111 -7.29 -7.42 8.26
C ARG A 111 -8.42 -7.61 7.26
N MET A 112 -8.10 -7.78 5.98
CA MET A 112 -9.11 -8.05 4.94
C MET A 112 -9.95 -9.29 5.26
N LEU A 113 -9.32 -10.41 5.64
CA LEU A 113 -10.04 -11.64 6.00
C LEU A 113 -10.95 -11.45 7.21
N GLN A 114 -10.48 -10.71 8.22
CA GLN A 114 -11.28 -10.38 9.39
C GLN A 114 -12.50 -9.51 9.02
N ARG A 115 -12.31 -8.48 8.20
CA ARG A 115 -13.40 -7.63 7.69
C ARG A 115 -14.39 -8.44 6.85
N GLN A 116 -13.91 -9.33 5.98
CA GLN A 116 -14.78 -10.21 5.18
C GLN A 116 -15.62 -11.14 6.07
N LYS A 117 -15.02 -11.73 7.10
CA LYS A 117 -15.76 -12.54 8.09
C LYS A 117 -16.81 -11.73 8.84
N GLU A 118 -16.57 -10.46 9.10
CA GLU A 118 -17.53 -9.57 9.75
C GLU A 118 -18.71 -9.21 8.84
N LEU A 119 -18.43 -8.94 7.56
CA LEU A 119 -19.33 -8.34 6.58
C LEU A 119 -19.92 -9.32 5.57
N HIS A 120 -19.64 -10.62 5.66
CA HIS A 120 -20.13 -11.60 4.69
C HIS A 120 -21.66 -11.62 4.60
N PRO A 121 -22.27 -11.57 3.40
CA PRO A 121 -23.72 -11.48 3.22
C PRO A 121 -24.49 -12.63 3.87
N ASP A 122 -23.95 -13.86 3.86
CA ASP A 122 -24.58 -15.04 4.46
C ASP A 122 -24.93 -14.87 5.95
N LYS A 123 -24.21 -14.01 6.67
CA LYS A 123 -24.48 -13.75 8.09
C LYS A 123 -25.73 -12.91 8.33
N TYR A 124 -26.23 -12.25 7.29
CA TYR A 124 -27.33 -11.30 7.38
C TYR A 124 -28.61 -11.81 6.72
N GLY A 125 -28.65 -13.09 6.29
CA GLY A 125 -29.83 -13.72 5.69
C GLY A 125 -31.10 -13.58 6.52
N SER A 126 -30.99 -13.70 7.85
CA SER A 126 -32.13 -13.55 8.77
C SER A 126 -32.54 -12.11 9.05
N LYS A 127 -31.74 -11.12 8.62
CA LYS A 127 -32.00 -9.68 8.82
C LYS A 127 -32.72 -9.01 7.64
N GLY A 128 -33.03 -9.77 6.59
CA GLY A 128 -33.77 -9.30 5.41
C GLY A 128 -32.88 -8.72 4.31
N GLU A 129 -33.48 -8.51 3.13
CA GLU A 129 -32.76 -8.20 1.88
C GLU A 129 -31.89 -6.93 1.98
N ALA A 130 -32.39 -5.88 2.63
CA ALA A 130 -31.65 -4.63 2.78
C ALA A 130 -30.32 -4.80 3.56
N ALA A 131 -30.28 -5.70 4.55
CA ALA A 131 -29.06 -6.00 5.30
C ALA A 131 -28.09 -6.86 4.48
N ILE A 132 -28.60 -7.80 3.69
CA ILE A 132 -27.80 -8.62 2.78
C ILE A 132 -27.13 -7.75 1.71
N GLU A 133 -27.89 -6.83 1.11
CA GLU A 133 -27.36 -5.93 0.09
C GLU A 133 -26.30 -4.98 0.67
N LEU A 134 -26.55 -4.40 1.84
CA LEU A 134 -25.54 -3.59 2.52
C LEU A 134 -24.27 -4.39 2.86
N ALA A 135 -24.42 -5.65 3.29
CA ALA A 135 -23.29 -6.52 3.59
C ALA A 135 -22.46 -6.81 2.33
N ARG A 136 -23.14 -7.08 1.21
CA ARG A 136 -22.54 -7.26 -0.11
C ARG A 136 -21.76 -6.02 -0.57
N GLU A 137 -22.36 -4.84 -0.46
CA GLU A 137 -21.72 -3.56 -0.79
C GLU A 137 -20.44 -3.36 0.04
N LEU A 138 -20.53 -3.51 1.36
CA LEU A 138 -19.39 -3.31 2.27
C LEU A 138 -18.28 -4.35 2.04
N SER A 139 -18.64 -5.62 1.78
CA SER A 139 -17.70 -6.67 1.41
C SER A 139 -16.99 -6.33 0.08
N GLY A 140 -17.70 -5.81 -0.92
CA GLY A 140 -17.14 -5.33 -2.17
C GLY A 140 -16.09 -4.25 -1.95
N ARG A 141 -16.40 -3.24 -1.12
CA ARG A 141 -15.47 -2.15 -0.77
C ARG A 141 -14.21 -2.63 -0.03
N VAL A 142 -14.33 -3.66 0.82
CA VAL A 142 -13.18 -4.29 1.48
C VAL A 142 -12.28 -4.99 0.46
N ASN A 143 -12.87 -5.68 -0.53
CA ASN A 143 -12.10 -6.32 -1.59
C ASN A 143 -11.39 -5.30 -2.49
N GLU A 144 -12.07 -4.21 -2.83
CA GLU A 144 -11.50 -3.10 -3.59
C GLU A 144 -10.32 -2.47 -2.84
N ALA A 145 -10.50 -2.11 -1.58
CA ALA A 145 -9.45 -1.56 -0.73
C ALA A 145 -8.23 -2.51 -0.64
N TYR A 146 -8.47 -3.81 -0.50
CA TYR A 146 -7.38 -4.79 -0.47
C TYR A 146 -6.69 -4.94 -1.84
N SER A 147 -7.45 -4.96 -2.93
CA SER A 147 -6.91 -5.05 -4.30
C SER A 147 -6.00 -3.86 -4.62
N VAL A 148 -6.40 -2.66 -4.24
CA VAL A 148 -5.60 -1.44 -4.43
C VAL A 148 -4.39 -1.42 -3.50
N LEU A 149 -4.59 -1.66 -2.20
CA LEU A 149 -3.50 -1.54 -1.24
C LEU A 149 -2.52 -2.72 -1.32
N SER A 150 -2.90 -3.91 -1.76
CA SER A 150 -1.95 -5.04 -1.84
C SER A 150 -0.96 -4.93 -3.01
N ASP A 151 -1.33 -4.23 -4.08
CA ASP A 151 -0.49 -3.99 -5.25
C ASP A 151 0.32 -2.69 -5.07
N PRO A 152 1.67 -2.72 -5.16
CA PRO A 152 2.51 -1.56 -4.89
C PRO A 152 2.34 -0.43 -5.91
N LEU A 153 2.00 -0.72 -7.17
CA LEU A 153 1.75 0.30 -8.18
C LEU A 153 0.39 0.95 -7.91
N LYS A 154 -0.68 0.16 -7.80
CA LYS A 154 -2.03 0.70 -7.51
C LYS A 154 -2.07 1.49 -6.22
N ARG A 155 -1.32 1.05 -5.20
CA ARG A 155 -1.17 1.78 -3.93
C ARG A 155 -0.53 3.15 -4.14
N ALA A 156 0.54 3.24 -4.93
CA ALA A 156 1.20 4.52 -5.21
C ALA A 156 0.25 5.47 -5.94
N GLU A 157 -0.41 4.99 -7.00
CA GLU A 157 -1.37 5.76 -7.80
C GLU A 157 -2.55 6.25 -6.95
N TYR A 158 -3.08 5.37 -6.11
CA TYR A 158 -4.12 5.72 -5.14
C TYR A 158 -3.67 6.86 -4.23
N ILE A 159 -2.52 6.72 -3.57
CA ILE A 159 -2.03 7.76 -2.64
C ILE A 159 -1.81 9.07 -3.40
N LEU A 160 -1.18 9.06 -4.58
CA LEU A 160 -1.00 10.25 -5.42
C LEU A 160 -2.33 10.91 -5.81
N SER A 161 -3.37 10.12 -6.09
CA SER A 161 -4.71 10.65 -6.40
C SER A 161 -5.34 11.42 -5.24
N THR A 162 -5.01 11.06 -3.98
CA THR A 162 -5.49 11.80 -2.79
C THR A 162 -4.90 13.21 -2.71
N TYR A 163 -3.74 13.43 -3.34
CA TYR A 163 -3.08 14.73 -3.51
C TYR A 163 -3.42 15.41 -4.86
N GLN A 164 -4.43 14.93 -5.58
CA GLN A 164 -4.83 15.41 -6.91
C GLN A 164 -3.70 15.29 -7.96
N LEU A 165 -2.78 14.33 -7.78
CA LEU A 165 -1.65 14.05 -8.68
C LEU A 165 -1.77 12.66 -9.31
N ALA A 166 -2.97 12.25 -9.71
CA ALA A 166 -3.17 10.97 -10.38
C ALA A 166 -2.23 10.81 -11.58
N THR A 167 -1.79 9.57 -11.81
CA THR A 167 -1.12 9.16 -13.04
C THR A 167 -2.17 9.03 -14.14
N ASP A 168 -1.96 9.71 -15.26
CA ASP A 168 -2.79 9.57 -16.45
C ASP A 168 -2.15 8.58 -17.44
N GLU A 169 -2.95 7.96 -18.31
CA GLU A 169 -2.44 7.09 -19.37
C GLU A 169 -1.50 7.82 -20.34
N THR A 170 -1.54 9.16 -20.38
CA THR A 170 -0.63 10.00 -21.17
C THR A 170 0.69 10.31 -20.47
N ASP A 171 0.83 10.01 -19.17
CA ASP A 171 2.08 10.20 -18.45
C ASP A 171 3.11 9.20 -18.99
N SER A 172 3.98 9.71 -19.85
CA SER A 172 5.04 8.94 -20.50
C SER A 172 6.35 9.17 -19.78
N LEU A 173 7.21 8.15 -19.75
CA LEU A 173 8.59 8.33 -19.32
C LEU A 173 9.29 9.30 -20.28
N THR A 174 9.85 10.36 -19.73
CA THR A 174 10.60 11.38 -20.49
C THR A 174 12.11 11.25 -20.30
N ASP A 175 12.57 10.42 -19.36
CA ASP A 175 13.98 10.14 -19.13
C ASP A 175 14.54 9.23 -20.24
N PRO A 176 15.43 9.74 -21.11
CA PRO A 176 15.98 8.97 -22.22
C PRO A 176 16.80 7.77 -21.77
N MET A 177 17.48 7.84 -20.61
CA MET A 177 18.30 6.74 -20.13
C MET A 177 17.43 5.57 -19.67
N LEU A 178 16.37 5.87 -18.92
CA LEU A 178 15.41 4.86 -18.47
C LEU A 178 14.63 4.25 -19.63
N LEU A 179 14.23 5.06 -20.61
CA LEU A 179 13.57 4.56 -21.82
C LEU A 179 14.45 3.57 -22.58
N ALA A 180 15.75 3.88 -22.72
CA ALA A 180 16.70 2.97 -23.36
C ALA A 180 16.79 1.64 -22.60
N GLU A 181 16.88 1.67 -21.26
CA GLU A 181 16.93 0.46 -20.43
C GLU A 181 15.66 -0.41 -20.57
N ILE A 182 14.48 0.21 -20.61
CA ILE A 182 13.21 -0.52 -20.79
C ILE A 182 13.11 -1.14 -22.18
N LEU A 183 13.54 -0.41 -23.21
CA LEU A 183 13.53 -0.92 -24.58
C LEU A 183 14.51 -2.08 -24.74
N GLU A 184 15.73 -1.96 -24.22
CA GLU A 184 16.74 -3.01 -24.22
C GLU A 184 16.21 -4.29 -23.54
N ALA A 185 15.62 -4.15 -22.34
CA ALA A 185 15.05 -5.30 -21.62
C ALA A 185 13.87 -5.96 -22.38
N ARG A 186 13.11 -5.19 -23.17
CA ARG A 186 12.05 -5.75 -24.04
C ARG A 186 12.64 -6.47 -25.24
N GLU A 187 13.64 -5.90 -25.89
CA GLU A 187 14.34 -6.52 -27.02
C GLU A 187 15.03 -7.83 -26.60
N GLU A 188 15.63 -7.88 -25.41
CA GLU A 188 16.16 -9.11 -24.81
C GLU A 188 15.07 -10.18 -24.66
N LEU A 189 13.89 -9.80 -24.18
CA LEU A 189 12.76 -10.73 -24.02
C LEU A 189 12.23 -11.23 -25.37
N ASP A 190 12.10 -10.34 -26.35
CA ASP A 190 11.62 -10.68 -27.69
C ASP A 190 12.63 -11.57 -28.44
N SER A 191 13.92 -11.42 -28.16
CA SER A 191 15.00 -12.22 -28.74
C SER A 191 15.23 -13.54 -28.01
N ALA A 192 14.63 -13.74 -26.83
CA ALA A 192 14.76 -14.97 -26.07
C ALA A 192 14.18 -16.15 -26.85
N THR A 193 14.93 -17.25 -26.89
CA THR A 193 14.55 -18.49 -27.60
C THR A 193 14.31 -19.63 -26.62
N THR A 194 14.84 -19.52 -25.40
CA THR A 194 14.76 -20.54 -24.37
C THR A 194 14.07 -20.01 -23.12
N LYS A 195 13.53 -20.92 -22.32
CA LYS A 195 12.90 -20.55 -21.05
C LYS A 195 13.92 -20.02 -20.05
N GLU A 196 15.14 -20.56 -20.10
CA GLU A 196 16.25 -20.18 -19.22
C GLU A 196 16.68 -18.72 -19.44
N GLU A 197 16.68 -18.24 -20.68
CA GLU A 197 16.90 -16.81 -21.00
C GLU A 197 15.80 -15.93 -20.41
N VAL A 198 14.53 -16.32 -20.59
CA VAL A 198 13.39 -15.59 -20.02
C VAL A 198 13.44 -15.56 -18.50
N ASP A 199 13.76 -16.67 -17.84
CA ASP A 199 13.88 -16.73 -16.38
C ASP A 199 15.02 -15.82 -15.87
N THR A 200 16.10 -15.66 -16.64
CA THR A 200 17.19 -14.71 -16.34
C THR A 200 16.72 -13.26 -16.45
N ILE A 201 15.98 -12.93 -17.52
CA ILE A 201 15.40 -11.58 -17.72
C ILE A 201 14.41 -11.26 -16.59
N ARG A 202 13.57 -12.22 -16.21
CA ARG A 202 12.61 -12.08 -15.10
C ARG A 202 13.30 -11.86 -13.77
N ALA A 203 14.41 -12.54 -13.50
CA ALA A 203 15.20 -12.31 -12.30
C ALA A 203 15.77 -10.87 -12.25
N ALA A 204 16.36 -10.40 -13.34
CA ALA A 204 16.86 -9.02 -13.43
C ALA A 204 15.72 -7.98 -13.31
N ASN A 205 14.58 -8.24 -13.94
CA ASN A 205 13.40 -7.38 -13.84
C ASN A 205 12.81 -7.36 -12.42
N HIS A 206 12.85 -8.49 -11.70
CA HIS A 206 12.43 -8.55 -10.30
C HIS A 206 13.25 -7.59 -9.43
N ASP A 207 14.59 -7.56 -9.59
CA ASP A 207 15.45 -6.65 -8.85
C ASP A 207 15.15 -5.17 -9.18
N ARG A 208 14.87 -4.86 -10.45
CA ARG A 208 14.44 -3.51 -10.90
C ARG A 208 13.10 -3.11 -10.26
N VAL A 209 12.14 -4.03 -10.20
CA VAL A 209 10.84 -3.82 -9.55
C VAL A 209 11.01 -3.53 -8.07
N GLU A 210 11.75 -4.38 -7.34
CA GLU A 210 11.98 -4.21 -5.90
C GLU A 210 12.72 -2.90 -5.59
N THR A 211 13.72 -2.56 -6.41
CA THR A 211 14.45 -1.28 -6.29
C THR A 211 13.51 -0.09 -6.52
N THR A 212 12.67 -0.15 -7.54
CA THR A 212 11.72 0.94 -7.85
C THR A 212 10.70 1.11 -6.71
N ILE A 213 10.18 0.00 -6.16
CA ILE A 213 9.27 0.02 -4.99
C ILE A 213 9.94 0.66 -3.77
N ALA A 214 11.21 0.33 -3.51
CA ALA A 214 11.98 0.92 -2.43
C ALA A 214 12.16 2.44 -2.62
N SER A 215 12.46 2.89 -3.84
CA SER A 215 12.56 4.32 -4.17
C SER A 215 11.23 5.05 -4.03
N ILE A 216 10.11 4.44 -4.42
CA ILE A 216 8.76 5.02 -4.21
C ILE A 216 8.50 5.19 -2.70
N LYS A 217 8.83 4.17 -1.91
CA LYS A 217 8.72 4.24 -0.45
C LYS A 217 9.57 5.37 0.14
N GLU A 218 10.79 5.54 -0.34
CA GLU A 218 11.67 6.63 0.09
C GLU A 218 11.08 8.00 -0.26
N ALA A 219 10.60 8.18 -1.49
CA ALA A 219 9.95 9.43 -1.93
C ALA A 219 8.75 9.81 -1.05
N PHE A 220 7.93 8.83 -0.65
CA PHE A 220 6.83 9.04 0.30
C PHE A 220 7.29 9.16 1.76
N SER A 221 8.54 8.85 2.09
CA SER A 221 9.07 9.00 3.46
C SER A 221 9.73 10.36 3.70
N GLU A 222 9.95 11.16 2.65
CA GLU A 222 10.47 12.53 2.76
C GLU A 222 9.48 13.48 3.46
N GLU A 223 10.00 14.55 4.09
CA GLU A 223 9.20 15.59 4.77
C GLU A 223 9.47 16.97 4.15
N PRO A 224 8.58 17.54 3.30
CA PRO A 224 7.34 16.96 2.77
C PRO A 224 7.60 15.85 1.73
N PRO A 225 6.61 14.99 1.43
CA PRO A 225 6.80 13.89 0.49
C PRO A 225 7.11 14.38 -0.92
N ASN A 226 8.03 13.68 -1.59
CA ASN A 226 8.40 13.96 -2.96
C ASN A 226 7.38 13.34 -3.93
N LEU A 227 6.21 13.98 -4.04
CA LEU A 227 5.09 13.49 -4.84
C LEU A 227 5.43 13.44 -6.35
N ALA A 228 6.23 14.39 -6.84
CA ALA A 228 6.67 14.41 -8.24
C ALA A 228 7.60 13.22 -8.54
N GLY A 229 8.57 12.94 -7.67
CA GLY A 229 9.44 11.78 -7.76
C GLY A 229 8.65 10.46 -7.67
N ALA A 230 7.75 10.34 -6.69
CA ALA A 230 6.88 9.18 -6.55
C ALA A 230 6.02 8.93 -7.80
N LYS A 231 5.52 10.00 -8.44
CA LYS A 231 4.76 9.91 -9.69
C LYS A 231 5.63 9.35 -10.84
N LEU A 232 6.82 9.89 -11.06
CA LEU A 232 7.74 9.39 -12.09
C LEU A 232 8.14 7.92 -11.85
N LEU A 233 8.44 7.57 -10.60
CA LEU A 233 8.78 6.20 -10.21
C LEU A 233 7.60 5.24 -10.37
N SER A 234 6.35 5.70 -10.18
CA SER A 234 5.15 4.89 -10.43
C SER A 234 4.99 4.58 -11.92
N VAL A 235 5.24 5.56 -12.79
CA VAL A 235 5.27 5.33 -14.24
C VAL A 235 6.36 4.32 -14.60
N GLN A 236 7.57 4.46 -14.04
CA GLN A 236 8.65 3.49 -14.23
C GLN A 236 8.24 2.07 -13.80
N LEU A 237 7.64 1.93 -12.63
CA LEU A 237 7.15 0.65 -12.11
C LEU A 237 6.11 0.01 -13.05
N LYS A 238 5.21 0.80 -13.65
CA LYS A 238 4.24 0.33 -14.66
C LYS A 238 4.93 -0.38 -15.83
N TYR A 239 6.06 0.15 -16.33
CA TYR A 239 6.81 -0.49 -17.42
C TYR A 239 7.46 -1.81 -17.00
N TRP A 240 8.10 -1.86 -15.83
CA TRP A 240 8.73 -3.09 -15.33
C TRP A 240 7.70 -4.19 -15.03
N MET A 241 6.54 -3.82 -14.48
CA MET A 241 5.42 -4.76 -14.30
C MET A 241 4.86 -5.24 -15.66
N GLY A 242 4.83 -4.37 -16.66
CA GLY A 242 4.45 -4.73 -18.04
C GLY A 242 5.42 -5.73 -18.67
N LEU A 243 6.73 -5.57 -18.45
CA LEU A 243 7.73 -6.55 -18.89
C LEU A 243 7.55 -7.90 -18.21
N GLU A 244 7.29 -7.93 -16.89
CA GLU A 244 7.01 -9.18 -16.17
C GLU A 244 5.77 -9.89 -16.70
N GLN A 245 4.72 -9.14 -17.07
CA GLN A 245 3.52 -9.73 -17.66
C GLN A 245 3.81 -10.33 -19.04
N ALA A 246 4.53 -9.60 -19.91
CA ALA A 246 4.95 -10.11 -21.21
C ALA A 246 5.81 -11.38 -21.06
N ALA A 247 6.73 -11.41 -20.10
CA ALA A 247 7.60 -12.56 -19.86
C ALA A 247 6.83 -13.79 -19.34
N LYS A 248 5.73 -13.60 -18.58
CA LYS A 248 4.85 -14.70 -18.17
C LYS A 248 4.04 -15.28 -19.32
N GLU A 249 3.67 -14.45 -20.28
CA GLU A 249 2.92 -14.83 -21.48
C GLU A 249 3.82 -15.34 -22.61
N TRP A 250 5.14 -15.19 -22.46
CA TRP A 250 6.11 -15.65 -23.43
C TRP A 250 5.99 -17.17 -23.66
N SER A 251 6.11 -17.56 -24.93
CA SER A 251 6.20 -18.95 -25.35
C SER A 251 7.28 -19.10 -26.42
N PRO A 252 8.02 -20.21 -26.46
CA PRO A 252 9.07 -20.41 -27.45
C PRO A 252 8.43 -20.46 -28.84
N SER A 253 8.99 -19.69 -29.76
CA SER A 253 8.58 -19.74 -31.17
C SER A 253 8.81 -21.14 -31.71
N ILE A 254 7.74 -21.90 -31.97
CA ILE A 254 7.83 -23.19 -32.65
C ILE A 254 8.19 -22.92 -34.11
N GLN A 255 9.47 -23.07 -34.46
CA GLN A 255 9.87 -23.17 -35.85
C GLN A 255 9.37 -24.53 -36.38
N LEU A 256 8.27 -24.49 -37.14
CA LEU A 256 7.75 -25.61 -37.94
C LEU A 256 8.61 -25.84 -39.19
#